data_AF-A0A0M3HX98-F1
#
_entry.id   AF-A0A0M3HX98-F1
#
_cell.length_a   1.000
_cell.length_b   1.000
_cell.length_c   1.000
_cell.angle_alpha   90.00
_cell.angle_beta   90.00
_cell.angle_gamma   90.00
#
_symmetry.space_group_name_H-M   'P 1'
#
loop_
_entity.id
_entity.type
_entity.pdbx_description
1 polymer ?
#
loop_
_entity_poly.entity_id
_entity_poly.type
_entity_poly.pdbx_seq_one_letter_code
_entity_poly.pdbx_strand_id
1 'polypeptide(L)'
;METNNYPRNDLKITLKVFMSSSDFSQVTDCLNATKSLLGVESIEQLIMSFNNFEPESEDSEDKELKNWVENVISVWEKIEALVKNGEISTVGVADFDLNHLKALYDGAEIKPRIAHFNIAGCCSVPKDLQDYARENDIQLLTHNDPKPFVTADGLKDICNNEKYPLCDHDYKPSWASRYTVWVRGRSIIAAKGYMVQFERS
;
A
#
# COMPACT_ATOMS: atom_id res chain seq x y z
N MET A 1 -19.82 -8.87 -9.67
CA MET A 1 -18.63 -8.38 -10.40
C MET A 1 -18.13 -9.47 -11.34
N GLU A 2 -17.37 -9.15 -12.39
CA GLU A 2 -16.77 -10.16 -13.28
C GLU A 2 -15.92 -11.20 -12.52
N THR A 3 -15.40 -10.82 -11.35
CA THR A 3 -14.67 -11.69 -10.41
C THR A 3 -15.46 -12.91 -9.95
N ASN A 4 -16.81 -12.84 -9.90
CA ASN A 4 -17.66 -13.97 -9.47
C ASN A 4 -17.72 -15.10 -10.50
N ASN A 5 -17.24 -14.87 -11.73
CA ASN A 5 -17.21 -15.86 -12.80
C ASN A 5 -15.98 -16.79 -12.71
N TYR A 6 -15.10 -16.59 -11.74
CA TYR A 6 -13.86 -17.35 -11.57
C TYR A 6 -13.82 -18.04 -10.20
N PRO A 7 -13.23 -19.25 -10.10
CA PRO A 7 -13.06 -19.92 -8.81
C PRO A 7 -12.21 -19.08 -7.85
N ARG A 8 -12.58 -19.00 -6.57
CA ARG A 8 -11.85 -18.21 -5.56
C ARG A 8 -10.35 -18.53 -5.50
N ASN A 9 -9.97 -19.79 -5.60
CA ASN A 9 -8.56 -20.22 -5.55
C ASN A 9 -7.75 -19.84 -6.79
N ASP A 10 -8.43 -19.49 -7.89
CA ASP A 10 -7.80 -18.97 -9.11
C ASP A 10 -7.58 -17.46 -9.05
N LEU A 11 -8.21 -16.77 -8.09
CA LEU A 11 -8.04 -15.34 -7.89
C LEU A 11 -6.76 -15.05 -7.10
N LYS A 12 -6.05 -14.02 -7.54
CA LYS A 12 -4.99 -13.33 -6.79
C LYS A 12 -5.39 -11.87 -6.65
N ILE A 13 -5.82 -11.52 -5.46
CA ILE A 13 -6.23 -10.18 -5.06
C ILE A 13 -5.06 -9.49 -4.38
N THR A 14 -4.62 -8.38 -4.97
CA THR A 14 -3.59 -7.52 -4.39
C THR A 14 -4.23 -6.19 -4.01
N LEU A 15 -4.15 -5.84 -2.73
CA LEU A 15 -4.53 -4.53 -2.17
C LEU A 15 -3.26 -3.75 -1.85
N LYS A 16 -3.15 -2.53 -2.39
CA LYS A 16 -2.13 -1.56 -1.99
C LYS A 16 -2.80 -0.44 -1.21
N VAL A 17 -2.33 -0.18 0.01
CA VAL A 17 -2.83 0.89 0.87
C VAL A 17 -1.84 2.05 0.86
N PHE A 18 -2.32 3.25 0.54
CA PHE A 18 -1.57 4.50 0.63
C PHE A 18 -1.94 5.16 1.95
N MET A 19 -1.06 5.02 2.93
CA MET A 19 -1.28 5.55 4.28
C MET A 19 -1.06 7.06 4.30
N SER A 20 -1.99 7.79 4.91
CA SER A 20 -1.84 9.23 5.15
C SER A 20 -1.27 9.55 6.53
N SER A 21 -1.40 8.62 7.48
CA SER A 21 -0.87 8.70 8.85
C SER A 21 -0.53 7.29 9.34
N SER A 22 0.08 7.15 10.53
CA SER A 22 0.37 5.84 11.15
C SER A 22 -0.86 5.17 11.78
N ASP A 23 -2.07 5.61 11.46
CA ASP A 23 -3.30 5.01 11.99
C ASP A 23 -3.62 3.70 11.27
N PHE A 24 -3.62 2.60 12.04
CA PHE A 24 -3.93 1.27 11.54
C PHE A 24 -5.40 1.11 11.10
N SER A 25 -6.31 1.97 11.57
CA SER A 25 -7.72 1.95 11.15
C SER A 25 -7.85 2.05 9.62
N GLN A 26 -6.95 2.81 8.97
CA GLN A 26 -6.91 2.96 7.51
C GLN A 26 -6.68 1.62 6.80
N VAL A 27 -5.84 0.75 7.38
CA VAL A 27 -5.54 -0.57 6.83
C VAL A 27 -6.77 -1.47 6.93
N THR A 28 -7.43 -1.49 8.10
CA THR A 28 -8.63 -2.29 8.32
C THR A 28 -9.80 -1.81 7.46
N ASP A 29 -9.97 -0.51 7.31
CA ASP A 29 -11.05 0.08 6.50
C ASP A 29 -10.83 -0.23 5.00
N CYS A 30 -9.62 -0.05 4.50
CA CYS A 30 -9.27 -0.45 3.12
C CYS A 30 -9.52 -1.94 2.88
N LEU A 31 -9.10 -2.79 3.82
CA LEU A 31 -9.25 -4.24 3.72
C LEU A 31 -10.73 -4.65 3.73
N ASN A 32 -11.51 -4.13 4.69
CA ASN A 32 -12.94 -4.42 4.82
C ASN A 32 -13.73 -3.91 3.61
N ALA A 33 -13.42 -2.71 3.12
CA ALA A 33 -14.01 -2.17 1.90
C ALA A 33 -13.70 -3.07 0.70
N THR A 34 -12.45 -3.53 0.55
CA THR A 34 -12.05 -4.44 -0.54
C THR A 34 -12.78 -5.78 -0.45
N LYS A 35 -12.84 -6.38 0.74
CA LYS A 35 -13.54 -7.64 1.01
C LYS A 35 -15.03 -7.55 0.69
N SER A 36 -15.68 -6.51 1.18
CA SER A 36 -17.10 -6.23 0.91
C SER A 36 -17.37 -6.01 -0.58
N LEU A 37 -16.53 -5.20 -1.24
CA LEU A 37 -16.64 -4.90 -2.66
C LEU A 37 -16.52 -6.17 -3.52
N LEU A 38 -15.54 -7.02 -3.23
CA LEU A 38 -15.25 -8.22 -4.01
C LEU A 38 -16.03 -9.47 -3.56
N GLY A 39 -16.72 -9.40 -2.41
CA GLY A 39 -17.44 -10.53 -1.82
C GLY A 39 -16.50 -11.66 -1.37
N VAL A 40 -15.38 -11.32 -0.70
CA VAL A 40 -14.36 -12.28 -0.24
C VAL A 40 -14.02 -12.10 1.22
N GLU A 41 -13.65 -13.20 1.89
CA GLU A 41 -13.26 -13.19 3.32
C GLU A 41 -11.78 -12.87 3.54
N SER A 42 -10.94 -13.08 2.51
CA SER A 42 -9.49 -12.90 2.57
C SER A 42 -8.93 -12.46 1.22
N ILE A 43 -7.71 -11.92 1.23
CA ILE A 43 -6.97 -11.49 0.05
C ILE A 43 -5.57 -12.12 0.00
N GLU A 44 -4.97 -12.21 -1.19
CA GLU A 44 -3.66 -12.83 -1.37
C GLU A 44 -2.51 -11.91 -0.98
N GLN A 45 -2.58 -10.62 -1.32
CA GLN A 45 -1.46 -9.69 -1.12
C GLN A 45 -1.92 -8.35 -0.55
N LEU A 46 -1.27 -7.90 0.52
CA LEU A 46 -1.32 -6.51 1.00
C LEU A 46 0.04 -5.85 0.77
N ILE A 47 0.04 -4.65 0.18
CA ILE A 47 1.24 -3.84 -0.04
C ILE A 47 1.04 -2.50 0.66
N MET A 48 1.92 -2.16 1.60
CA MET A 48 1.86 -0.91 2.36
C MET A 48 2.72 0.18 1.72
N SER A 49 2.11 1.31 1.39
CA SER A 49 2.81 2.53 1.00
C SER A 49 2.73 3.51 2.16
N PHE A 50 3.80 3.57 2.94
CA PHE A 50 3.96 4.53 4.03
C PHE A 50 4.30 5.93 3.47
N ASN A 51 4.10 6.96 4.28
CA ASN A 51 4.66 8.28 3.99
C ASN A 51 6.19 8.19 3.93
N ASN A 52 6.79 8.88 2.96
CA ASN A 52 8.24 8.96 2.86
C ASN A 52 8.83 9.54 4.15
N PHE A 53 10.00 9.04 4.53
CA PHE A 53 10.82 9.69 5.53
C PHE A 53 11.49 10.91 4.91
N GLU A 54 11.15 12.10 5.40
CA GLU A 54 11.76 13.38 5.00
C GLU A 54 12.19 14.10 6.29
N PRO A 55 13.48 14.10 6.63
CA PRO A 55 13.94 14.71 7.87
C PRO A 55 13.81 16.24 7.83
N GLU A 56 13.44 16.86 8.96
CA GLU A 56 13.35 18.32 9.05
C GLU A 56 14.72 19.01 8.95
N SER A 57 15.78 18.33 9.42
CA SER A 57 17.16 18.80 9.38
C SER A 57 18.15 17.62 9.46
N GLU A 58 19.40 17.83 9.02
CA GLU A 58 20.48 16.84 9.19
C GLU A 58 20.74 16.49 10.67
N ASP A 59 20.59 17.47 11.57
CA ASP A 59 20.84 17.29 13.02
C ASP A 59 19.79 16.40 13.71
N SER A 60 18.60 16.25 13.12
CA SER A 60 17.49 15.45 13.67
C SER A 60 17.25 14.14 12.93
N GLU A 61 17.96 13.91 11.81
CA GLU A 61 17.75 12.79 10.89
C GLU A 61 17.74 11.43 11.59
N ASP A 62 18.76 11.11 12.39
CA ASP A 62 18.87 9.82 13.07
C ASP A 62 17.70 9.55 14.01
N LYS A 63 17.26 10.57 14.75
CA LYS A 63 16.17 10.45 15.73
C LYS A 63 14.82 10.31 15.01
N GLU A 64 14.60 11.10 13.96
CA GLU A 64 13.36 11.06 13.18
C GLU A 64 13.26 9.75 12.38
N LEU A 65 14.36 9.26 11.82
CA LEU A 65 14.43 7.99 11.11
C LEU A 65 14.08 6.85 12.06
N LYS A 66 14.66 6.84 13.25
CA LYS A 66 14.34 5.85 14.28
C LYS A 66 12.85 5.87 14.63
N ASN A 67 12.29 7.05 14.87
CA ASN A 67 10.86 7.21 15.17
C ASN A 67 9.97 6.76 14.00
N TRP A 68 10.35 7.05 12.75
CA TRP A 68 9.64 6.58 11.57
C TRP A 68 9.66 5.06 11.47
N VAL A 69 10.83 4.41 11.67
CA VAL A 69 10.96 2.95 11.68
C VAL A 69 10.12 2.33 12.81
N GLU A 70 10.15 2.89 14.02
CA GLU A 70 9.33 2.43 15.14
C GLU A 70 7.82 2.49 14.81
N ASN A 71 7.38 3.56 14.16
CA ASN A 71 5.99 3.68 13.70
C ASN A 71 5.65 2.63 12.64
N VAL A 72 6.53 2.43 11.64
CA VAL A 72 6.36 1.40 10.61
C VAL A 72 6.23 0.01 11.24
N ILE A 73 7.10 -0.35 12.19
CA ILE A 73 7.06 -1.63 12.89
C ILE A 73 5.76 -1.77 13.69
N SER A 74 5.32 -0.72 14.40
CA SER A 74 4.08 -0.75 15.18
C SER A 74 2.82 -1.00 14.33
N VAL A 75 2.81 -0.50 13.09
CA VAL A 75 1.75 -0.78 12.11
C VAL A 75 1.91 -2.20 11.58
N TRP A 76 3.15 -2.60 11.30
CA TRP A 76 3.47 -3.93 10.78
C TRP A 76 3.02 -5.04 11.72
N GLU A 77 3.31 -4.98 13.02
CA GLU A 77 2.87 -5.95 14.03
C GLU A 77 1.34 -6.22 13.97
N LYS A 78 0.55 -5.17 13.73
CA LYS A 78 -0.90 -5.31 13.57
C LYS A 78 -1.28 -5.96 12.23
N ILE A 79 -0.53 -5.71 11.16
CA ILE A 79 -0.65 -6.42 9.88
C ILE A 79 -0.33 -7.90 10.06
N GLU A 80 0.68 -8.26 10.86
CA GLU A 80 1.03 -9.65 11.14
C GLU A 80 -0.13 -10.41 11.78
N ALA A 81 -0.91 -9.76 12.64
CA ALA A 81 -2.13 -10.35 13.19
C ALA A 81 -3.16 -10.68 12.09
N LEU A 82 -3.32 -9.83 11.07
CA LEU A 82 -4.20 -10.11 9.92
C LEU A 82 -3.72 -11.32 9.11
N VAL A 83 -2.41 -11.50 9.00
CA VAL A 83 -1.82 -12.70 8.36
C VAL A 83 -2.07 -13.94 9.20
N LYS A 84 -1.81 -13.87 10.52
CA LYS A 84 -2.05 -14.98 11.47
C LYS A 84 -3.53 -15.40 11.51
N ASN A 85 -4.44 -14.45 11.32
CA ASN A 85 -5.88 -14.70 11.24
C ASN A 85 -6.34 -15.24 9.87
N GLY A 86 -5.45 -15.36 8.88
CA GLY A 86 -5.78 -15.86 7.55
C GLY A 86 -6.52 -14.87 6.67
N GLU A 87 -6.61 -13.60 7.06
CA GLU A 87 -7.24 -12.54 6.28
C GLU A 87 -6.39 -12.11 5.09
N ILE A 88 -5.07 -12.22 5.22
CA ILE A 88 -4.07 -11.84 4.22
C ILE A 88 -3.04 -12.95 4.11
N SER A 89 -2.73 -13.39 2.88
CA SER A 89 -1.74 -14.47 2.69
C SER A 89 -0.29 -13.97 2.64
N THR A 90 -0.05 -12.80 2.07
CA THR A 90 1.30 -12.26 1.85
C THR A 90 1.29 -10.76 2.00
N VAL A 91 2.34 -10.21 2.62
CA VAL A 91 2.47 -8.79 2.93
C VAL A 91 3.76 -8.24 2.35
N GLY A 92 3.77 -6.94 2.07
CA GLY A 92 4.99 -6.24 1.67
C GLY A 92 4.86 -4.74 1.73
N VAL A 93 5.89 -4.06 1.26
CA VAL A 93 6.02 -2.60 1.30
C VAL A 93 6.29 -2.03 -0.07
N ALA A 94 5.90 -0.77 -0.26
CA ALA A 94 6.23 0.00 -1.44
C ALA A 94 7.31 1.04 -1.12
N ASP A 95 8.21 1.23 -2.08
CA ASP A 95 9.17 2.35 -2.12
C ASP A 95 10.14 2.47 -0.94
N PHE A 96 10.40 1.37 -0.25
CA PHE A 96 11.50 1.30 0.71
C PHE A 96 12.82 1.17 -0.05
N ASP A 97 13.81 1.97 0.33
CA ASP A 97 15.21 1.68 -0.04
C ASP A 97 15.72 0.46 0.74
N LEU A 98 16.99 0.09 0.48
CA LEU A 98 17.61 -1.07 1.11
C LEU A 98 17.67 -0.98 2.64
N ASN A 99 17.93 0.20 3.19
CA ASN A 99 18.09 0.39 4.64
C ASN A 99 16.73 0.28 5.34
N HIS A 100 15.71 0.94 4.80
CA HIS A 100 14.35 0.85 5.30
C HIS A 100 13.79 -0.58 5.20
N LEU A 101 14.04 -1.27 4.08
CA LEU A 101 13.61 -2.66 3.89
C LEU A 101 14.30 -3.59 4.89
N LYS A 102 15.61 -3.44 5.12
CA LYS A 102 16.36 -4.21 6.13
C LYS A 102 15.82 -3.96 7.53
N ALA A 103 15.63 -2.69 7.91
CA ALA A 103 15.13 -2.33 9.24
C ALA A 103 13.78 -2.98 9.53
N LEU A 104 12.84 -2.92 8.58
CA LEU A 104 11.56 -3.62 8.71
C LEU A 104 11.73 -5.13 8.71
N TYR A 105 12.52 -5.67 7.78
CA TYR A 105 12.72 -7.11 7.66
C TYR A 105 13.29 -7.69 8.96
N ASP A 106 14.27 -7.04 9.59
CA ASP A 106 14.89 -7.50 10.83
C ASP A 106 13.93 -7.39 12.03
N GLY A 107 13.12 -6.32 12.09
CA GLY A 107 12.15 -6.09 13.16
C GLY A 107 10.85 -6.91 13.06
N ALA A 108 10.47 -7.38 11.88
CA ALA A 108 9.23 -8.11 11.66
C ALA A 108 9.30 -9.59 12.07
N GLU A 109 8.26 -10.13 12.70
CA GLU A 109 8.09 -11.57 12.89
C GLU A 109 7.69 -12.24 11.56
N ILE A 110 6.69 -11.66 10.87
CA ILE A 110 6.28 -12.06 9.53
C ILE A 110 6.96 -11.13 8.53
N LYS A 111 7.97 -11.66 7.86
CA LYS A 111 8.82 -10.90 6.95
C LYS A 111 8.02 -10.31 5.76
N PRO A 112 8.31 -9.07 5.33
CA PRO A 112 7.78 -8.54 4.08
C PRO A 112 8.29 -9.39 2.92
N ARG A 113 7.36 -10.01 2.18
CA ARG A 113 7.65 -10.88 1.02
C ARG A 113 7.47 -10.17 -0.31
N ILE A 114 7.13 -8.89 -0.30
CA ILE A 114 6.99 -8.06 -1.50
C ILE A 114 7.70 -6.72 -1.26
N ALA A 115 8.52 -6.31 -2.23
CA ALA A 115 9.07 -4.96 -2.33
C ALA A 115 8.57 -4.36 -3.65
N HIS A 116 7.70 -3.36 -3.56
CA HIS A 116 7.02 -2.74 -4.71
C HIS A 116 7.65 -1.39 -5.03
N PHE A 117 8.54 -1.35 -6.01
CA PHE A 117 9.40 -0.18 -6.27
C PHE A 117 8.85 0.73 -7.37
N ASN A 118 8.83 2.04 -7.13
CA ASN A 118 8.42 3.02 -8.13
C ASN A 118 9.51 3.25 -9.18
N ILE A 119 9.14 3.11 -10.46
CA ILE A 119 10.03 3.32 -11.61
C ILE A 119 9.71 4.60 -12.39
N ALA A 120 8.83 5.48 -11.87
CA ALA A 120 8.40 6.70 -12.55
C ALA A 120 9.51 7.74 -12.79
N GLY A 121 10.74 7.53 -12.29
CA GLY A 121 11.89 8.40 -12.52
C GLY A 121 13.21 7.69 -12.88
N CYS A 122 13.24 6.36 -12.97
CA CYS A 122 14.48 5.60 -13.22
C CYS A 122 14.19 4.26 -13.93
N CYS A 123 15.13 3.78 -14.74
CA CYS A 123 14.91 2.63 -15.64
C CYS A 123 15.11 1.26 -14.98
N SER A 124 15.59 1.18 -13.73
CA SER A 124 15.84 -0.11 -13.07
C SER A 124 15.89 0.00 -11.55
N VAL A 125 15.42 -1.06 -10.88
CA VAL A 125 15.59 -1.25 -9.43
C VAL A 125 17.09 -1.33 -9.08
N PRO A 126 17.58 -0.67 -8.01
CA PRO A 126 18.97 -0.77 -7.57
C PRO A 126 19.46 -2.21 -7.39
N LYS A 127 20.71 -2.50 -7.77
CA LYS A 127 21.27 -3.87 -7.80
C LYS A 127 21.34 -4.49 -6.40
N ASP A 128 21.75 -3.70 -5.42
CA ASP A 128 21.81 -4.08 -4.01
C ASP A 128 20.43 -4.48 -3.45
N LEU A 129 19.37 -3.76 -3.84
CA LEU A 129 17.99 -4.12 -3.51
C LEU A 129 17.55 -5.41 -4.21
N GLN A 130 17.98 -5.62 -5.47
CA GLN A 130 17.74 -6.90 -6.18
C GLN A 130 18.41 -8.09 -5.51
N ASP A 131 19.66 -7.92 -5.10
CA ASP A 131 20.45 -8.96 -4.47
C ASP A 131 19.87 -9.32 -3.09
N TYR A 132 19.57 -8.30 -2.26
CA TYR A 132 18.93 -8.51 -0.97
C TYR A 132 17.55 -9.18 -1.08
N ALA A 133 16.72 -8.74 -2.03
CA ALA A 133 15.41 -9.33 -2.23
C ALA A 133 15.49 -10.80 -2.67
N ARG A 134 16.45 -11.14 -3.54
CA ARG A 134 16.69 -12.52 -3.97
C ARG A 134 17.17 -13.40 -2.82
N GLU A 135 18.10 -12.92 -2.01
CA GLU A 135 18.67 -13.65 -0.86
C GLU A 135 17.63 -13.93 0.22
N ASN A 136 16.63 -13.07 0.38
CA ASN A 136 15.63 -13.13 1.44
C ASN A 136 14.25 -13.61 0.98
N ASP A 137 14.13 -14.13 -0.25
CA ASP A 137 12.85 -14.57 -0.85
C ASP A 137 11.78 -13.46 -0.78
N ILE A 138 12.14 -12.28 -1.27
CA ILE A 138 11.27 -11.11 -1.41
C ILE A 138 10.96 -10.91 -2.90
N GLN A 139 9.68 -10.94 -3.23
CA GLN A 139 9.21 -10.66 -4.59
C GLN A 139 9.38 -9.16 -4.91
N LEU A 140 10.24 -8.85 -5.87
CA LEU A 140 10.32 -7.50 -6.43
C LEU A 140 9.24 -7.28 -7.48
N LEU A 141 8.47 -6.22 -7.29
CA LEU A 141 7.45 -5.72 -8.22
C LEU A 141 7.77 -4.26 -8.56
N THR A 142 7.25 -3.77 -9.70
CA THR A 142 7.36 -2.36 -10.07
C THR A 142 5.99 -1.70 -10.17
N HIS A 143 5.95 -0.38 -9.94
CA HIS A 143 4.78 0.45 -10.23
C HIS A 143 5.17 1.84 -10.73
N ASN A 144 4.15 2.56 -11.20
CA ASN A 144 4.17 3.96 -11.59
C ASN A 144 3.04 4.75 -10.91
N ASP A 145 2.59 4.28 -9.74
CA ASP A 145 1.58 5.00 -8.94
C ASP A 145 2.03 6.45 -8.68
N PRO A 146 1.12 7.45 -8.78
CA PRO A 146 1.46 8.85 -8.55
C PRO A 146 1.84 9.08 -7.08
N LYS A 147 2.78 10.00 -6.86
CA LYS A 147 3.21 10.45 -5.53
C LYS A 147 3.15 11.98 -5.44
N PRO A 148 2.53 12.55 -4.39
CA PRO A 148 1.66 11.90 -3.40
C PRO A 148 0.36 11.35 -4.01
N PHE A 149 -0.18 10.26 -3.45
CA PHE A 149 -1.41 9.63 -3.93
C PHE A 149 -2.65 10.28 -3.29
N VAL A 150 -3.39 11.08 -4.06
CA VAL A 150 -4.59 11.86 -3.63
C VAL A 150 -4.28 12.83 -2.48
N THR A 151 -4.06 14.10 -2.81
CA THR A 151 -3.87 15.18 -1.82
C THR A 151 -5.13 16.00 -1.62
N ALA A 152 -5.22 16.70 -0.48
CA ALA A 152 -6.26 17.70 -0.27
C ALA A 152 -6.25 18.77 -1.37
N ASP A 153 -5.06 19.18 -1.84
CA ASP A 153 -4.95 20.14 -2.93
C ASP A 153 -5.40 19.55 -4.28
N GLY A 154 -5.05 18.30 -4.57
CA GLY A 154 -5.57 17.60 -5.75
C GLY A 154 -7.10 17.46 -5.73
N LEU A 155 -7.70 17.28 -4.54
CA LEU A 155 -9.16 17.30 -4.39
C LEU A 155 -9.72 18.70 -4.64
N LYS A 156 -9.10 19.76 -4.10
CA LYS A 156 -9.51 21.16 -4.36
C LYS A 156 -9.46 21.49 -5.85
N ASP A 157 -8.43 21.04 -6.56
CA ASP A 157 -8.30 21.25 -8.01
C ASP A 157 -9.44 20.57 -8.79
N ILE A 158 -9.85 19.37 -8.36
CA ILE A 158 -11.04 18.69 -8.92
C ILE A 158 -12.31 19.49 -8.59
N CYS A 159 -12.43 20.00 -7.36
CA CYS A 159 -13.57 20.80 -6.92
C CYS A 159 -13.70 22.14 -7.67
N ASN A 160 -12.59 22.76 -8.04
CA ASN A 160 -12.55 24.02 -8.78
C ASN A 160 -12.95 23.86 -10.25
N ASN A 161 -13.20 22.63 -10.71
CA ASN A 161 -13.72 22.38 -12.05
C ASN A 161 -15.22 22.68 -12.11
N GLU A 162 -15.64 23.61 -12.98
CA GLU A 162 -17.05 24.02 -13.17
C GLU A 162 -18.01 22.85 -13.43
N LYS A 163 -17.49 21.69 -13.82
CA LYS A 163 -18.26 20.45 -14.03
C LYS A 163 -18.76 19.79 -12.74
N TYR A 164 -18.18 20.11 -11.57
CA TYR A 164 -18.53 19.50 -10.29
C TYR A 164 -18.91 20.56 -9.22
N PRO A 165 -20.01 21.31 -9.43
CA PRO A 165 -20.40 22.46 -8.60
C PRO A 165 -20.85 22.11 -7.16
N LEU A 166 -20.86 20.84 -6.78
CA LEU A 166 -21.27 20.35 -5.45
C LEU A 166 -20.07 19.93 -4.58
N CYS A 167 -18.85 20.24 -5.01
CA CYS A 167 -17.64 19.84 -4.31
C CYS A 167 -17.38 20.78 -3.12
N ASP A 168 -17.40 20.23 -1.91
CA ASP A 168 -17.16 20.95 -0.66
C ASP A 168 -15.66 20.91 -0.32
N HIS A 169 -15.08 22.07 -0.04
CA HIS A 169 -13.64 22.21 0.25
C HIS A 169 -13.27 21.74 1.67
N ASP A 170 -14.25 21.39 2.50
CA ASP A 170 -14.05 20.90 3.86
C ASP A 170 -13.54 19.44 3.90
N TYR A 171 -13.60 18.72 2.77
CA TYR A 171 -13.17 17.33 2.72
C TYR A 171 -11.65 17.17 2.62
N LYS A 172 -11.12 16.22 3.38
CA LYS A 172 -9.72 15.76 3.29
C LYS A 172 -9.68 14.25 3.05
N PRO A 173 -8.75 13.75 2.23
CA PRO A 173 -8.57 12.31 2.07
C PRO A 173 -8.11 11.71 3.40
N SER A 174 -8.82 10.68 3.87
CA SER A 174 -8.46 9.91 5.06
C SER A 174 -7.51 8.79 4.68
N TRP A 175 -7.91 7.93 3.74
CA TRP A 175 -7.04 6.95 3.12
C TRP A 175 -7.36 6.76 1.65
N ALA A 176 -6.40 6.17 0.95
CA ALA A 176 -6.58 5.72 -0.41
C ALA A 176 -6.00 4.32 -0.58
N SER A 177 -6.59 3.54 -1.48
CA SER A 177 -6.09 2.23 -1.83
C SER A 177 -6.32 1.90 -3.30
N ARG A 178 -5.55 0.95 -3.79
CA ARG A 178 -5.71 0.34 -5.11
C ARG A 178 -5.84 -1.16 -4.95
N TYR A 179 -6.81 -1.76 -5.60
CA TYR A 179 -6.90 -3.22 -5.68
C TYR A 179 -6.75 -3.70 -7.13
N THR A 180 -6.23 -4.91 -7.28
CA THR A 180 -6.21 -5.65 -8.55
C THR A 180 -6.61 -7.09 -8.29
N VAL A 181 -7.34 -7.69 -9.23
CA VAL A 181 -7.79 -9.08 -9.19
C VAL A 181 -7.29 -9.77 -10.44
N TRP A 182 -6.31 -10.65 -10.26
CA TRP A 182 -5.76 -11.50 -11.30
C TRP A 182 -6.41 -12.87 -11.30
N VAL A 183 -6.66 -13.43 -12.47
CA VAL A 183 -7.06 -14.83 -12.66
C VAL A 183 -5.82 -15.61 -13.08
N ARG A 184 -5.25 -16.39 -12.16
CA ARG A 184 -3.94 -17.03 -12.33
C ARG A 184 -3.91 -17.98 -13.52
N GLY A 185 -4.92 -18.83 -13.67
CA GLY A 185 -5.01 -19.83 -14.73
C GLY A 185 -5.21 -19.27 -16.13
N ARG A 186 -5.46 -17.96 -16.26
CA ARG A 186 -5.73 -17.29 -17.54
C ARG A 186 -4.84 -16.09 -17.81
N SER A 187 -4.01 -15.69 -16.83
CA SER A 187 -3.15 -14.51 -16.91
C SER A 187 -3.89 -13.22 -17.29
N ILE A 188 -5.13 -13.04 -16.83
CA ILE A 188 -5.94 -11.85 -17.08
C ILE A 188 -6.23 -11.08 -15.79
N ILE A 189 -6.44 -9.78 -15.94
CA ILE A 189 -6.96 -8.92 -14.87
C ILE A 189 -8.49 -8.90 -14.99
N ALA A 190 -9.18 -9.49 -14.02
CA ALA A 190 -10.64 -9.48 -13.96
C ALA A 190 -11.21 -8.20 -13.34
N ALA A 191 -10.44 -7.53 -12.48
CA ALA A 191 -10.81 -6.23 -11.94
C ALA A 191 -9.57 -5.44 -11.50
N LYS A 192 -9.67 -4.12 -11.59
CA LYS A 192 -8.74 -3.18 -10.95
C LYS A 192 -9.49 -1.90 -10.62
N GLY A 193 -9.14 -1.27 -9.51
CA GLY A 193 -9.80 -0.04 -9.10
C GLY A 193 -9.06 0.68 -8.00
N TYR A 194 -9.49 1.91 -7.77
CA TYR A 194 -9.04 2.74 -6.66
C TYR A 194 -10.23 2.97 -5.73
N MET A 195 -9.94 3.07 -4.44
CA MET A 195 -10.89 3.46 -3.41
C MET A 195 -10.27 4.59 -2.61
N VAL A 196 -11.09 5.57 -2.26
CA VAL A 196 -10.66 6.74 -1.48
C VAL A 196 -11.75 7.04 -0.49
N GLN A 197 -11.38 7.26 0.77
CA GLN A 197 -12.27 7.82 1.78
C GLN A 197 -11.94 9.29 1.97
N PHE A 198 -12.99 10.11 2.06
CA PHE A 198 -12.88 11.51 2.46
C PHE A 198 -13.59 11.70 3.79
N GLU A 199 -12.99 12.52 4.65
CA GLU A 199 -13.57 12.96 5.91
C GLU A 199 -13.80 14.47 5.84
N ARG A 200 -14.92 14.92 6.41
CA ARG A 200 -15.22 16.34 6.52
C ARG A 200 -14.49 16.92 7.73
N SER A 201 -13.74 18.00 7.51
CA SER A 201 -13.04 18.78 8.54
C SER A 201 -13.99 19.55 9.44
#